data_AF-A0A962UCZ5-F1
#
_entry.id   AF-A0A962UCZ5-F1
#
_cell.length_a   1.000
_cell.length_b   1.000
_cell.length_c   1.000
_cell.angle_alpha   90.00
_cell.angle_beta   90.00
_cell.angle_gamma   90.00
#
_symmetry.space_group_name_H-M   'P 1'
#
loop_
_entity.id
_entity.type
_entity.pdbx_description
1 polymer ?
#
loop_
_entity_poly.entity_id
_entity_poly.type
_entity_poly.pdbx_seq_one_letter_code
_entity_poly.pdbx_strand_id
1 'polypeptide(L)'
;MTKQLMTACPLAVSLILVCGFALADPGQEQACAGRVAEMRNIPMSDIRATKIEGSESGMATVDLIFPGGSATCWVDREYNIHDMHFSRHPERQRRS
;
A
#
# COMPACT_ATOMS: atom_id res chain seq x y z
N MET A 1 13.18 16.78 -51.34
CA MET A 1 12.91 17.24 -49.96
C MET A 1 11.67 16.53 -49.45
N THR A 2 11.81 15.95 -48.27
CA THR A 2 11.07 14.81 -47.68
C THR A 2 9.71 15.20 -47.10
N LYS A 3 8.65 14.48 -47.49
CA LYS A 3 7.34 14.51 -46.82
C LYS A 3 7.41 13.59 -45.60
N GLN A 4 7.43 14.15 -44.38
CA GLN A 4 7.28 13.38 -43.15
C GLN A 4 5.80 13.03 -42.97
N LEU A 5 5.43 11.78 -43.23
CA LEU A 5 4.20 11.19 -42.69
C LEU A 5 4.46 10.87 -41.22
N MET A 6 3.80 11.60 -40.31
CA MET A 6 3.69 11.19 -38.92
C MET A 6 2.73 10.01 -38.84
N THR A 7 3.28 8.80 -38.72
CA THR A 7 2.51 7.60 -38.36
C THR A 7 2.19 7.68 -36.86
N ALA A 8 0.98 8.10 -36.53
CA ALA A 8 0.46 8.00 -35.17
C ALA A 8 0.33 6.51 -34.81
N CYS A 9 1.14 6.06 -33.85
CA CYS A 9 1.05 4.73 -33.26
C CYS A 9 -0.12 4.75 -32.26
N PRO A 10 -1.25 4.06 -32.50
CA PRO A 10 -2.29 3.98 -31.49
C PRO A 10 -1.79 2.99 -30.42
N LEU A 11 -1.39 3.51 -29.27
CA LEU A 11 -1.20 2.70 -28.07
C LEU A 11 -2.58 2.19 -27.66
N ALA A 12 -2.96 1.04 -28.19
CA ALA A 12 -4.10 0.27 -27.73
C ALA A 12 -3.79 -0.25 -26.32
N VAL A 13 -4.10 0.57 -25.30
CA VAL A 13 -4.13 0.13 -23.91
C VAL A 13 -5.34 -0.77 -23.77
N SER A 14 -5.11 -2.07 -23.95
CA SER A 14 -6.08 -3.10 -23.58
C SER A 14 -6.26 -3.07 -22.07
N LEU A 15 -7.33 -2.44 -21.61
CA LEU A 15 -7.85 -2.57 -20.26
C LEU A 15 -8.34 -4.02 -20.08
N ILE A 16 -7.43 -4.89 -19.68
CA ILE A 16 -7.78 -6.21 -19.15
C ILE A 16 -8.38 -5.96 -17.77
N LEU A 17 -9.70 -5.85 -17.73
CA LEU A 17 -10.50 -5.80 -16.51
C LEU A 17 -10.44 -7.18 -15.85
N VAL A 18 -9.46 -7.39 -14.98
CA VAL A 18 -9.30 -8.65 -14.24
C VAL A 18 -10.40 -8.75 -13.18
N CYS A 19 -11.04 -9.91 -13.16
CA CYS A 19 -12.16 -10.30 -12.33
C CYS A 19 -11.89 -10.13 -10.82
N GLY A 20 -12.77 -9.39 -10.13
CA GLY A 20 -13.70 -9.97 -9.14
C GLY A 20 -13.17 -10.69 -7.89
N PHE A 21 -11.90 -10.57 -7.54
CA PHE A 21 -11.47 -10.76 -6.15
C PHE A 21 -11.50 -9.38 -5.49
N ALA A 22 -11.84 -9.27 -4.21
CA ALA A 22 -11.63 -8.05 -3.44
C ALA A 22 -10.11 -7.82 -3.34
N LEU A 23 -9.52 -7.40 -4.45
CA LEU A 23 -8.10 -7.15 -4.62
C LEU A 23 -7.79 -6.01 -3.68
N ALA A 24 -6.90 -6.29 -2.71
CA ALA A 24 -6.27 -5.30 -1.86
C ALA A 24 -6.00 -4.03 -2.67
N ASP A 25 -6.69 -2.94 -2.30
CA ASP A 25 -6.56 -1.70 -3.03
C ASP A 25 -5.19 -1.07 -2.69
N PRO A 26 -4.34 -0.78 -3.68
CA PRO A 26 -3.03 -0.20 -3.42
C PRO A 26 -3.09 1.21 -2.80
N GLY A 27 -4.20 1.92 -2.93
CA GLY A 27 -4.43 3.20 -2.26
C GLY A 27 -4.60 3.03 -0.74
N GLN A 28 -5.32 2.00 -0.31
CA GLN A 28 -5.46 1.63 1.11
C GLN A 28 -4.11 1.29 1.76
N GLU A 29 -3.24 0.56 1.04
CA GLU A 29 -1.86 0.29 1.48
C GLU A 29 -1.08 1.60 1.68
N GLN A 30 -1.10 2.47 0.67
CA GLN A 30 -0.37 3.73 0.68
C GLN A 30 -0.83 4.68 1.79
N ALA A 31 -2.14 4.74 2.05
CA ALA A 31 -2.71 5.54 3.13
C ALA A 31 -2.17 5.07 4.49
N CYS A 32 -2.22 3.76 4.76
CA CYS A 32 -1.70 3.18 6.00
C CYS A 32 -0.18 3.39 6.14
N ALA A 33 0.60 3.18 5.07
CA ALA A 33 2.03 3.40 5.08
C ALA A 33 2.39 4.88 5.30
N GLY A 34 1.69 5.81 4.64
CA GLY A 34 1.88 7.25 4.81
C GLY A 34 1.60 7.69 6.25
N ARG A 35 0.55 7.14 6.88
CA ARG A 35 0.25 7.44 8.28
C ARG A 35 1.31 6.91 9.24
N VAL A 36 1.85 5.72 8.99
CA VAL A 36 2.99 5.21 9.79
C VAL A 36 4.22 6.11 9.62
N ALA A 37 4.52 6.54 8.38
CA ALA A 37 5.64 7.44 8.11
C ALA A 37 5.52 8.75 8.89
N GLU A 38 4.34 9.37 8.88
CA GLU A 38 4.03 10.57 9.65
C GLU A 38 4.19 10.35 11.16
N MET A 39 3.55 9.31 11.71
CA MET A 39 3.53 9.06 13.16
C MET A 39 4.88 8.60 13.74
N ARG A 40 5.69 7.92 12.94
CA ARG A 40 7.00 7.39 13.36
C ARG A 40 8.17 8.25 12.91
N ASN A 41 7.92 9.27 12.10
CA ASN A 41 8.95 10.12 11.50
C ASN A 41 10.03 9.31 10.78
N ILE A 42 9.59 8.36 9.94
CA ILE A 42 10.44 7.51 9.09
C ILE A 42 10.00 7.67 7.64
N PRO A 43 10.90 7.50 6.66
CA PRO A 43 10.52 7.63 5.26
C PRO A 43 9.59 6.47 4.87
N MET A 44 8.59 6.75 4.02
CA MET A 44 7.72 5.70 3.46
C MET A 44 8.50 4.58 2.76
N SER A 45 9.70 4.88 2.24
CA SER A 45 10.60 3.90 1.63
C SER A 45 11.05 2.80 2.59
N ASP A 46 10.90 2.97 3.90
CA ASP A 46 11.31 2.01 4.92
C ASP A 46 10.12 1.17 5.44
N ILE A 47 8.92 1.43 4.94
CA ILE A 47 7.69 0.76 5.36
C ILE A 47 7.29 -0.27 4.31
N ARG A 48 6.94 -1.48 4.74
CA ARG A 48 6.48 -2.55 3.85
C ARG A 48 5.16 -3.10 4.34
N ALA A 49 4.18 -3.20 3.46
CA ALA A 49 3.04 -4.06 3.71
C ALA A 49 3.45 -5.53 3.58
N THR A 50 3.11 -6.30 4.59
CA THR A 50 3.34 -7.74 4.64
C THR A 50 2.06 -8.53 4.35
N LYS A 51 0.91 -7.90 4.58
CA LYS A 51 -0.41 -8.49 4.35
C LYS A 51 -1.42 -7.39 4.12
N ILE A 52 -2.34 -7.63 3.19
CA ILE A 52 -3.53 -6.81 2.99
C ILE A 52 -4.72 -7.74 2.81
N GLU A 53 -5.74 -7.57 3.63
CA GLU A 53 -7.00 -8.30 3.54
C GLU A 53 -8.14 -7.32 3.38
N GLY A 54 -8.68 -7.24 2.17
CA GLY A 54 -9.91 -6.52 1.88
C GLY A 54 -11.15 -7.33 2.26
N SER A 55 -12.22 -6.64 2.64
CA SER A 55 -13.54 -7.21 2.88
C SER A 55 -14.57 -6.68 1.89
N GLU A 56 -15.70 -7.37 1.75
CA GLU A 56 -16.79 -6.95 0.84
C GLU A 56 -17.38 -5.59 1.22
N SER A 57 -17.38 -5.25 2.51
CA SER A 57 -17.81 -3.95 3.03
C SER A 57 -16.88 -2.80 2.62
N GLY A 58 -15.69 -3.11 2.10
CA GLY A 58 -14.71 -2.11 1.68
C GLY A 58 -13.67 -1.75 2.74
N MET A 59 -13.79 -2.31 3.94
CA MET A 59 -12.71 -2.23 4.92
C MET A 59 -11.55 -3.12 4.50
N ALA A 60 -10.33 -2.63 4.67
CA ALA A 60 -9.12 -3.43 4.57
C ALA A 60 -8.34 -3.41 5.88
N THR A 61 -7.73 -4.56 6.20
CA THR A 61 -6.70 -4.66 7.24
C THR A 61 -5.34 -4.74 6.55
N VAL A 62 -4.43 -3.83 6.92
CA VAL A 62 -3.08 -3.73 6.35
C VAL A 62 -2.05 -3.95 7.47
N ASP A 63 -1.26 -5.00 7.36
CA ASP A 63 -0.15 -5.26 8.28
C ASP A 63 1.16 -4.72 7.69
N LEU A 64 1.78 -3.78 8.40
CA LEU A 64 2.98 -3.06 8.03
C LEU A 64 4.15 -3.45 8.93
N ILE A 65 5.35 -3.51 8.35
CA ILE A 65 6.63 -3.58 9.07
C ILE A 65 7.50 -2.38 8.73
N PHE A 66 8.29 -1.93 9.69
CA PHE A 66 9.20 -0.79 9.55
C PHE A 66 10.32 -0.85 10.61
N PRO A 67 11.39 -0.05 10.49
CA PRO A 67 12.44 0.00 11.51
C PRO A 67 11.87 0.28 12.91
N GLY A 68 12.09 -0.65 13.84
CA GLY A 68 11.64 -0.52 15.24
C GLY A 68 10.27 -1.11 15.55
N GLY A 69 9.51 -1.62 14.56
CA GLY A 69 8.24 -2.28 14.87
C GLY A 69 7.38 -2.66 13.67
N SER A 70 6.13 -2.94 13.99
CA SER A 70 5.06 -3.22 13.04
C SER A 70 3.80 -2.45 13.41
N ALA A 71 2.86 -2.37 12.47
CA ALA A 71 1.55 -1.82 12.71
C ALA A 71 0.48 -2.61 11.97
N THR A 72 -0.70 -2.73 12.56
CA THR A 72 -1.92 -3.18 11.88
C THR A 72 -2.84 -1.98 11.71
N CYS A 73 -3.29 -1.74 10.49
CA CYS A 73 -4.07 -0.58 10.10
C CYS A 73 -5.43 -1.03 9.55
N TRP A 74 -6.51 -0.37 9.97
CA TRP A 74 -7.86 -0.57 9.44
C TRP A 74 -8.30 0.65 8.66
N VAL A 75 -8.56 0.49 7.36
CA VAL A 75 -8.80 1.58 6.41
C VAL A 75 -9.99 1.27 5.51
N ASP A 76 -10.81 2.29 5.19
CA ASP A 76 -11.96 2.15 4.27
C ASP A 76 -11.59 2.43 2.79
N ARG A 77 -12.55 2.34 1.87
CA ARG A 77 -12.32 2.55 0.42
C ARG A 77 -12.06 4.00 0.06
N GLU A 78 -12.43 4.91 0.95
CA GLU A 78 -12.19 6.35 0.88
C GLU A 78 -10.85 6.75 1.50
N TYR A 79 -10.03 5.76 1.89
CA TYR A 79 -8.69 5.91 2.47
C TYR A 79 -8.67 6.54 3.87
N ASN A 80 -9.80 6.52 4.59
CA ASN A 80 -9.84 6.96 5.98
C ASN A 80 -9.36 5.83 6.88
N ILE A 81 -8.41 6.15 7.76
CA ILE A 81 -7.89 5.21 8.76
C ILE A 81 -8.78 5.29 9.99
N HIS A 82 -9.44 4.18 10.30
CA HIS A 82 -10.35 4.04 11.44
C HIS A 82 -9.59 3.66 12.72
N ASP A 83 -8.57 2.83 12.59
CA ASP A 83 -7.70 2.48 13.71
C ASP A 83 -6.30 2.08 13.22
N MET A 84 -5.31 2.22 14.10
CA MET A 84 -3.94 1.83 13.85
C MET A 84 -3.26 1.35 15.14
N HIS A 85 -2.99 0.06 15.21
CA HIS A 85 -2.32 -0.57 16.33
C HIS A 85 -0.82 -0.74 16.05
N PHE A 86 0.04 -0.27 16.95
CA PHE A 86 1.49 -0.39 16.82
C PHE A 86 2.04 -1.43 17.78
N SER A 87 2.93 -2.27 17.27
CA SER A 87 3.72 -3.21 18.06
C SER A 87 5.20 -2.90 17.89
N ARG A 88 5.96 -2.90 18.99
CA ARG A 88 7.42 -2.86 18.92
C ARG A 88 7.90 -4.25 18.58
N HIS A 89 8.91 -4.37 17.72
CA HIS A 89 9.66 -5.61 17.70
C HIS A 89 10.29 -5.76 19.09
N PRO A 90 10.13 -6.89 19.79
CA PRO A 90 11.00 -7.17 20.91
C PRO A 90 12.40 -7.12 20.33
N GLU A 91 13.21 -6.14 20.75
CA GLU A 91 14.65 -6.18 20.53
C GLU A 91 15.06 -7.63 20.79
N ARG A 92 15.81 -8.24 19.89
CA ARG A 92 16.45 -9.52 20.15
C ARG A 92 17.17 -9.39 21.48
N GLN A 93 16.53 -9.82 22.56
CA GLN A 93 17.19 -10.24 23.78
C GLN A 93 18.08 -11.40 23.34
N ARG A 94 19.33 -11.09 23.01
CA ARG A 94 20.54 -11.92 22.83
C ARG A 94 21.38 -11.31 21.70
N ARG A 95 22.64 -10.95 21.86
CA ARG A 95 23.66 -11.18 22.91
C ARG A 95 24.89 -10.43 22.38
N SER A 96 25.45 -9.42 23.07
CA SER A 96 26.54 -9.52 24.05
C SER A 96 27.33 -10.81 24.07
#